data_AF-A0A2D8ETJ4-F1
#
_entry.id   AF-A0A2D8ETJ4-F1
#
_cell.length_a   1.000
_cell.length_b   1.000
_cell.length_c   1.000
_cell.angle_alpha   90.00
_cell.angle_beta   90.00
_cell.angle_gamma   90.00
#
_symmetry.space_group_name_H-M   'P 1'
#
loop_
_entity.id
_entity.type
_entity.pdbx_description
1 polymer ?
#
loop_
_entity_poly.entity_id
_entity_poly.type
_entity_poly.pdbx_seq_one_letter_code
_entity_poly.pdbx_strand_id
1 'polypeptide(L)'
;MPRKKKKTYSRVKLKNAKSFNDLSTDIAIRIERGAGGRTTLRYVNETICTEIFKDNDENKPWGYVTIAKPNEYEGDCGDVYIARVIESDKEWGPLLLRIAIEWASKNSDGLVADRFRVTEFEYHLWDHMSGNQGGDIDLKPIAPCVNKSTNIWMERLGLKEDETATSYVYSSKTDMLRRLLKSKRIC
;
A
#
# COMPACT_ATOMS: atom_id res chain seq x y z
N MET A 1 -11.90 18.59 -27.73
CA MET A 1 -10.74 18.40 -26.82
C MET A 1 -9.99 17.14 -27.25
N PRO A 2 -8.68 17.20 -27.54
CA PRO A 2 -7.93 15.99 -27.90
C PRO A 2 -7.85 15.04 -26.69
N ARG A 3 -8.27 13.78 -26.87
CA ARG A 3 -8.13 12.73 -25.86
C ARG A 3 -6.64 12.61 -25.51
N LYS A 4 -6.29 12.89 -24.25
CA LYS A 4 -4.92 12.64 -23.73
C LYS A 4 -4.56 11.19 -24.04
N LYS A 5 -3.42 10.97 -24.72
CA LYS A 5 -2.90 9.62 -24.99
C LYS A 5 -2.84 8.86 -23.66
N LYS A 6 -3.38 7.63 -23.63
CA LYS A 6 -3.21 6.73 -22.47
C LYS A 6 -1.71 6.61 -22.21
N LYS A 7 -1.26 6.97 -21.00
CA LYS A 7 0.13 6.74 -20.59
C LYS A 7 0.33 5.23 -20.51
N THR A 8 1.12 4.69 -21.42
CA THR A 8 1.59 3.31 -21.34
C THR A 8 2.82 3.32 -20.46
N TYR A 9 2.68 2.88 -19.21
CA TYR A 9 3.82 2.69 -18.33
C TYR A 9 4.61 1.46 -18.81
N SER A 10 5.86 1.64 -19.21
CA SER A 10 6.76 0.51 -19.49
C SER A 10 6.87 -0.32 -18.21
N ARG A 11 6.72 -1.65 -18.25
CA ARG A 11 6.91 -2.50 -17.06
C ARG A 11 8.34 -2.37 -16.54
N VAL A 12 8.58 -1.41 -15.64
CA VAL A 12 9.81 -1.34 -14.87
C VAL A 12 9.69 -2.42 -13.80
N LYS A 13 10.48 -3.49 -13.95
CA LYS A 13 10.66 -4.43 -12.85
C LYS A 13 11.44 -3.72 -11.75
N LEU A 14 10.90 -3.66 -10.54
CA LEU A 14 11.69 -3.32 -9.36
C LEU A 14 12.76 -4.41 -9.20
N LYS A 15 13.99 -4.09 -9.62
CA LYS A 15 15.16 -4.96 -9.46
C LYS A 15 15.70 -4.77 -8.04
N ASN A 16 16.22 -5.84 -7.44
CA ASN A 16 16.85 -5.84 -6.11
C ASN A 16 15.93 -5.42 -4.94
N ALA A 17 14.63 -5.68 -5.04
CA ALA A 17 13.69 -5.46 -3.94
C ALA A 17 14.21 -6.11 -2.65
N LYS A 18 14.38 -5.31 -1.59
CA LYS A 18 14.90 -5.74 -0.30
C LYS A 18 13.80 -6.39 0.53
N SER A 19 14.20 -7.33 1.36
CA SER A 19 13.37 -8.06 2.28
C SER A 19 13.65 -7.66 3.73
N PHE A 20 12.85 -8.17 4.66
CA PHE A 20 13.09 -8.00 6.10
C PHE A 20 14.50 -8.48 6.53
N ASN A 21 15.04 -9.52 5.90
CA ASN A 21 16.35 -10.05 6.26
C ASN A 21 17.51 -9.15 5.83
N ASP A 22 17.27 -8.25 4.87
CA ASP A 22 18.26 -7.28 4.40
C ASP A 22 18.32 -6.04 5.32
N LEU A 23 17.33 -5.88 6.20
CA LEU A 23 17.21 -4.71 7.06
C LEU A 23 18.29 -4.75 8.16
N SER A 24 19.16 -3.73 8.16
CA SER A 24 20.17 -3.54 9.21
C SER A 24 19.54 -3.47 10.60
N THR A 25 20.31 -3.82 11.62
CA THR A 25 19.86 -3.79 13.02
C THR A 25 19.57 -2.38 13.51
N ASP A 26 20.22 -1.34 12.98
CA ASP A 26 19.99 0.06 13.39
C ASP A 26 18.72 0.68 12.78
N ILE A 27 17.89 -0.10 12.10
CA ILE A 27 16.69 0.36 11.41
C ILE A 27 15.44 -0.32 11.99
N ALA A 28 14.45 0.50 12.30
CA ALA A 28 13.12 0.09 12.72
C ALA A 28 12.04 0.66 11.79
N ILE A 29 10.82 0.18 11.95
CA ILE A 29 9.61 0.74 11.34
C ILE A 29 8.85 1.48 12.41
N ARG A 30 8.46 2.72 12.15
CA ARG A 30 7.53 3.44 13.00
C ARG A 30 6.11 3.36 12.45
N ILE A 31 5.13 3.08 13.32
CA ILE A 31 3.70 3.12 12.97
C ILE A 31 3.02 4.27 13.72
N GLU A 32 2.77 5.37 13.02
CA GLU A 32 2.21 6.60 13.59
C GLU A 32 0.72 6.72 13.25
N ARG A 33 -0.11 7.01 14.26
CA ARG A 33 -1.52 7.39 14.04
C ARG A 33 -1.59 8.91 13.88
N GLY A 34 -2.09 9.35 12.73
CA GLY A 34 -2.27 10.76 12.40
C GLY A 34 -3.73 11.21 12.45
N ALA A 35 -3.93 12.50 12.23
CA ALA A 35 -5.26 13.11 12.18
C ALA A 35 -6.13 12.51 11.05
N GLY A 36 -7.43 12.39 11.31
CA GLY A 36 -8.40 11.86 10.34
C GLY A 36 -8.31 10.35 10.14
N GLY A 37 -7.86 9.59 11.14
CA GLY A 37 -7.76 8.13 11.08
C GLY A 37 -6.64 7.63 10.15
N ARG A 38 -5.67 8.51 9.81
CA ARG A 38 -4.51 8.13 9.02
C ARG A 38 -3.56 7.29 9.86
N THR A 39 -2.95 6.30 9.24
CA THR A 39 -1.84 5.53 9.80
C THR A 39 -0.67 5.64 8.84
N THR A 40 0.49 6.06 9.33
CA THR A 40 1.72 6.20 8.56
C THR A 40 2.74 5.18 9.03
N LEU A 41 3.21 4.35 8.11
CA LEU A 41 4.30 3.41 8.34
C LEU A 41 5.56 3.99 7.69
N ARG A 42 6.69 4.04 8.40
CA ARG A 42 7.92 4.64 7.87
C ARG A 42 9.19 4.03 8.46
N TYR A 43 10.29 4.12 7.72
CA TYR A 43 11.62 3.75 8.23
C TYR A 43 12.14 4.81 9.21
N VAL A 44 12.69 4.34 10.33
CA VAL A 44 13.31 5.18 11.35
C VAL A 44 14.60 4.54 11.86
N ASN A 45 15.49 5.32 12.45
CA ASN A 45 16.64 4.77 13.18
C ASN A 45 16.15 4.10 14.47
N GLU A 46 16.48 2.83 14.72
CA GLU A 46 15.98 2.07 15.88
C GLU A 46 16.36 2.74 17.22
N THR A 47 17.58 3.26 17.33
CA THR A 47 18.14 3.78 18.59
C THR A 47 17.41 5.03 19.08
N ILE A 48 17.02 5.90 18.15
CA ILE A 48 16.45 7.24 18.44
C ILE A 48 15.03 7.41 17.89
N CYS A 49 14.52 6.41 17.18
CA CYS A 49 13.26 6.41 16.44
C CYS A 49 13.08 7.65 15.52
N THR A 50 14.15 8.27 15.02
CA THR A 50 14.04 9.44 14.13
C THR A 50 13.83 9.02 12.68
N GLU A 51 13.06 9.80 11.94
CA GLU A 51 12.85 9.61 10.50
C GLU A 51 14.17 9.62 9.72
N ILE A 52 14.24 8.74 8.71
CA ILE A 52 15.33 8.70 7.73
C ILE A 52 14.83 9.42 6.48
N PHE A 53 15.40 10.59 6.21
CA PHE A 53 15.10 11.36 5.01
C PHE A 53 15.91 10.87 3.82
N LYS A 54 15.35 11.03 2.61
CA LYS A 54 15.91 10.60 1.33
C LYS A 54 17.38 11.00 1.11
N ASP A 55 17.78 12.19 1.58
CA ASP A 55 19.08 12.78 1.27
C ASP A 55 20.13 12.57 2.36
N ASN A 56 19.82 11.84 3.44
CA ASN A 56 20.72 11.70 4.59
C ASN A 56 21.84 10.67 4.39
N ASP A 57 21.54 9.54 3.74
CA ASP A 57 22.50 8.45 3.49
C ASP A 57 21.95 7.55 2.37
N GLU A 58 22.65 7.51 1.22
CA GLU A 58 22.22 6.71 0.05
C GLU A 58 22.07 5.21 0.37
N ASN A 59 22.70 4.73 1.44
CA ASN A 59 22.65 3.32 1.83
C ASN A 59 21.58 3.00 2.89
N LYS A 60 20.88 4.01 3.44
CA LYS A 60 19.84 3.78 4.44
C LYS A 60 18.45 3.70 3.82
N PRO A 61 17.60 2.76 4.28
CA PRO A 61 16.23 2.69 3.84
C PRO A 61 15.47 3.95 4.23
N TRP A 62 14.80 4.56 3.27
CA TRP A 62 13.91 5.68 3.50
C TRP A 62 12.57 5.42 2.80
N GLY A 63 11.52 6.01 3.37
CA GLY A 63 10.19 5.96 2.81
C GLY A 63 9.10 5.90 3.86
N TYR A 64 7.89 6.21 3.42
CA TYR A 64 6.67 6.15 4.19
C TYR A 64 5.47 5.72 3.33
N VAL A 65 4.56 4.99 3.95
CA VAL A 65 3.25 4.62 3.40
C VAL A 65 2.19 5.16 4.34
N THR A 66 1.32 6.03 3.84
CA THR A 66 0.17 6.53 4.58
C THR A 66 -1.08 5.84 4.10
N ILE A 67 -1.84 5.26 5.03
CA ILE A 67 -3.11 4.59 4.77
C ILE A 67 -4.23 5.23 5.59
N ALA A 68 -5.46 5.19 5.10
CA ALA A 68 -6.63 5.66 5.83
C ALA A 68 -7.87 4.90 5.39
N LYS A 69 -8.92 4.93 6.22
CA LYS A 69 -10.24 4.46 5.79
C LYS A 69 -10.77 5.34 4.63
N PRO A 70 -11.66 4.79 3.78
CA PRO A 70 -12.39 5.56 2.79
C PRO A 70 -13.15 6.72 3.45
N ASN A 71 -13.26 7.84 2.73
CA ASN A 71 -14.12 8.96 3.12
C ASN A 71 -15.35 9.05 2.22
N GLU A 72 -16.25 9.99 2.54
CA GLU A 72 -17.51 10.20 1.82
C GLU A 72 -17.35 10.44 0.30
N TYR A 73 -16.24 11.01 -0.15
CA TYR A 73 -15.99 11.31 -1.57
C TYR A 73 -15.57 10.09 -2.37
N GLU A 74 -15.01 9.09 -1.69
CA GLU A 74 -14.52 7.87 -2.34
C GLU A 74 -15.61 6.83 -2.52
N GLY A 75 -16.70 6.96 -1.76
CA GLY A 75 -17.77 5.98 -1.70
C GLY A 75 -17.47 4.87 -0.71
N ASP A 76 -18.41 3.94 -0.59
CA ASP A 76 -18.25 2.77 0.27
C ASP A 76 -17.34 1.75 -0.42
N CYS A 77 -16.17 1.52 0.16
CA CYS A 77 -15.20 0.51 -0.28
C CYS A 77 -15.29 -0.78 0.56
N GLY A 78 -16.32 -0.94 1.39
CA GLY A 78 -16.34 -1.94 2.44
C GLY A 78 -15.28 -1.66 3.52
N ASP A 79 -14.95 -2.69 4.29
CA ASP A 79 -14.01 -2.56 5.40
C ASP A 79 -12.55 -2.72 4.93
N VAL A 80 -12.04 -1.75 4.18
CA VAL A 80 -10.64 -1.73 3.69
C VAL A 80 -9.91 -0.45 4.10
N TYR A 81 -8.58 -0.47 4.02
CA TYR A 81 -7.76 0.75 4.02
C TYR A 81 -7.39 1.14 2.58
N ILE A 82 -7.26 2.45 2.33
CA ILE A 82 -6.76 3.02 1.07
C ILE A 82 -5.35 3.55 1.29
N ALA A 83 -4.41 3.17 0.42
CA ALA A 83 -3.05 3.72 0.41
C ALA A 83 -3.03 5.12 -0.21
N ARG A 84 -2.94 6.15 0.63
CA ARG A 84 -3.03 7.58 0.26
C ARG A 84 -1.77 8.14 -0.35
N VAL A 85 -0.63 7.76 0.22
CA VAL A 85 0.68 8.25 -0.17
C VAL A 85 1.65 7.11 -0.01
N ILE A 86 2.41 6.83 -1.07
CA ILE A 86 3.56 5.94 -1.01
C ILE A 86 4.75 6.67 -1.59
N GLU A 87 5.76 6.88 -0.76
CA GLU A 87 7.02 7.45 -1.18
C GLU A 87 8.15 6.68 -0.53
N SER A 88 9.10 6.18 -1.31
CA SER A 88 10.19 5.39 -0.78
C SER A 88 11.34 5.28 -1.76
N ASP A 89 12.46 4.76 -1.26
CA ASP A 89 13.47 4.17 -2.13
C ASP A 89 12.87 3.03 -2.99
N LYS A 90 13.45 2.81 -4.16
CA LYS A 90 12.99 1.81 -5.14
C LYS A 90 13.21 0.37 -4.66
N GLU A 91 14.26 0.12 -3.88
CA GLU A 91 14.58 -1.21 -3.37
C GLU A 91 13.80 -1.52 -2.08
N TRP A 92 13.54 -0.51 -1.25
CA TRP A 92 12.88 -0.67 0.06
C TRP A 92 11.36 -0.46 0.07
N GLY A 93 10.81 0.16 -0.97
CA GLY A 93 9.37 0.36 -1.12
C GLY A 93 8.53 -0.92 -1.05
N PRO A 94 8.95 -2.02 -1.70
CA PRO A 94 8.22 -3.29 -1.61
C PRO A 94 8.04 -3.78 -0.17
N LEU A 95 9.10 -3.77 0.64
CA LEU A 95 9.01 -4.18 2.04
C LEU A 95 8.02 -3.33 2.82
N LEU A 96 8.08 -2.00 2.64
CA LEU A 96 7.22 -1.08 3.38
C LEU A 96 5.74 -1.23 3.01
N LEU A 97 5.45 -1.37 1.71
CA LEU A 97 4.09 -1.62 1.22
C LEU A 97 3.57 -2.98 1.71
N ARG A 98 4.41 -4.02 1.74
CA ARG A 98 4.03 -5.33 2.28
C ARG A 98 3.66 -5.26 3.76
N ILE A 99 4.42 -4.50 4.56
CA ILE A 99 4.09 -4.27 5.98
C ILE A 99 2.76 -3.50 6.11
N ALA A 100 2.52 -2.51 5.26
CA ALA A 100 1.25 -1.78 5.24
C ALA A 100 0.07 -2.69 4.88
N ILE A 101 0.23 -3.60 3.91
CA ILE A 101 -0.77 -4.62 3.56
C ILE A 101 -1.05 -5.53 4.76
N GLU A 102 -0.01 -6.07 5.40
CA GLU A 102 -0.20 -6.94 6.57
C GLU A 102 -0.86 -6.22 7.74
N TRP A 103 -0.46 -4.96 8.00
CA TRP A 103 -1.11 -4.14 9.03
C TRP A 103 -2.58 -3.92 8.69
N ALA A 104 -2.91 -3.58 7.44
CA ALA A 104 -4.29 -3.38 7.02
C ALA A 104 -5.12 -4.66 7.15
N SER A 105 -4.59 -5.82 6.76
CA SER A 105 -5.25 -7.14 6.92
C SER A 105 -5.51 -7.54 8.37
N LYS A 106 -4.73 -7.03 9.32
CA LYS A 106 -4.96 -7.29 10.75
C LYS A 106 -6.04 -6.40 11.35
N ASN A 107 -6.37 -5.29 10.68
CA ASN A 107 -7.28 -4.27 11.19
C ASN A 107 -8.51 -4.06 10.28
N SER A 108 -8.65 -4.85 9.21
CA SER A 108 -9.57 -4.66 8.08
C SER A 108 -9.48 -5.85 7.12
N ASP A 109 -10.25 -5.85 6.03
CA ASP A 109 -10.16 -6.82 4.93
C ASP A 109 -8.86 -6.70 4.11
N GLY A 110 -8.10 -5.60 4.25
CA GLY A 110 -6.82 -5.40 3.58
C GLY A 110 -6.60 -3.97 3.10
N LEU A 111 -5.72 -3.83 2.11
CA LEU A 111 -5.29 -2.55 1.55
C LEU A 111 -5.65 -2.48 0.06
N VAL A 112 -6.20 -1.35 -0.37
CA VAL A 112 -6.44 -1.04 -1.79
C VAL A 112 -5.57 0.15 -2.21
N ALA A 113 -5.17 0.17 -3.49
CA ALA A 113 -4.51 1.34 -4.08
C ALA A 113 -5.49 2.53 -4.18
N ASP A 114 -4.99 3.75 -3.97
CA ASP A 114 -5.78 4.96 -4.26
C ASP A 114 -6.06 5.04 -5.77
N ARG A 115 -7.34 5.00 -6.13
CA ARG A 115 -7.79 4.95 -7.53
C ARG A 115 -7.75 6.31 -8.23
N PHE A 116 -7.65 7.40 -7.46
CA PHE A 116 -7.56 8.76 -7.99
C PHE A 116 -6.12 9.24 -8.14
N ARG A 117 -5.18 8.56 -7.48
CA ARG A 117 -3.77 8.92 -7.47
C ARG A 117 -2.89 7.66 -7.45
N VAL A 118 -2.34 7.32 -8.62
CA VAL A 118 -1.24 6.36 -8.75
C VAL A 118 -0.17 6.98 -9.63
N THR A 119 0.99 7.23 -9.05
CA THR A 119 2.21 7.61 -9.76
C THR A 119 2.79 6.41 -10.52
N GLU A 120 3.70 6.65 -11.47
CA GLU A 120 4.39 5.55 -12.18
C GLU A 120 5.13 4.61 -11.22
N PHE A 121 5.76 5.18 -10.20
CA PHE A 121 6.45 4.43 -9.17
C PHE A 121 5.49 3.53 -8.37
N GLU A 122 4.37 4.08 -7.90
CA GLU A 122 3.34 3.34 -7.19
C GLU A 122 2.78 2.20 -8.03
N TYR A 123 2.53 2.44 -9.33
CA TYR A 123 2.10 1.39 -10.25
C TYR A 123 3.07 0.21 -10.27
N HIS A 124 4.38 0.46 -10.34
CA HIS A 124 5.38 -0.61 -10.31
C HIS A 124 5.49 -1.32 -8.96
N LEU A 125 5.21 -0.64 -7.85
CA LEU A 125 5.10 -1.28 -6.54
C LEU A 125 3.90 -2.22 -6.47
N TRP A 126 2.73 -1.78 -6.90
CA TRP A 126 1.53 -2.62 -6.92
C TRP A 126 1.66 -3.80 -7.90
N ASP A 127 2.24 -3.58 -9.08
CA ASP A 127 2.55 -4.65 -10.05
C ASP A 127 3.54 -5.66 -9.46
N HIS A 128 4.55 -5.20 -8.71
CA HIS A 128 5.48 -6.07 -7.99
C HIS A 128 4.77 -6.91 -6.92
N MET A 129 3.83 -6.32 -6.17
CA MET A 129 3.03 -7.06 -5.17
C MET A 129 2.09 -8.08 -5.82
N SER A 130 1.54 -7.78 -6.99
CA SER A 130 0.63 -8.68 -7.72
C SER A 130 1.33 -9.84 -8.43
N GLY A 131 2.65 -9.77 -8.64
CA GLY A 131 3.43 -10.80 -9.33
C GLY A 131 4.01 -11.88 -8.39
N ASN A 132 4.63 -12.91 -8.98
CA ASN A 132 5.27 -14.04 -8.26
C ASN A 132 6.37 -13.66 -7.25
N GLN A 133 6.76 -12.39 -7.15
CA GLN A 133 7.76 -11.90 -6.19
C GLN A 133 7.13 -11.39 -4.88
N GLY A 134 5.83 -11.11 -4.86
CA GLY A 134 5.07 -10.70 -3.68
C GLY A 134 4.59 -11.87 -2.81
N GLY A 135 5.13 -13.08 -3.01
CA GLY A 135 4.69 -14.35 -2.41
C GLY A 135 4.17 -14.17 -0.99
N ASP A 136 2.93 -14.63 -0.78
CA ASP A 136 2.09 -14.49 0.42
C ASP A 136 1.15 -13.27 0.47
N ILE A 137 0.81 -12.69 -0.68
CA ILE A 137 -0.26 -11.68 -0.80
C ILE A 137 -1.45 -12.29 -1.56
N ASP A 138 -2.60 -12.31 -0.91
CA ASP A 138 -3.88 -12.72 -1.47
C ASP A 138 -4.56 -11.51 -2.13
N LEU A 139 -4.98 -11.67 -3.39
CA LEU A 139 -5.70 -10.64 -4.15
C LEU A 139 -7.18 -11.00 -4.25
N LYS A 140 -8.05 -10.12 -3.74
CA LYS A 140 -9.50 -10.23 -3.91
C LYS A 140 -10.00 -9.10 -4.81
N PRO A 141 -10.66 -9.39 -5.94
CA PRO A 141 -11.32 -8.36 -6.74
C PRO A 141 -12.34 -7.60 -5.90
N ILE A 142 -12.45 -6.29 -6.10
CA ILE A 142 -13.46 -5.45 -5.43
C ILE A 142 -14.15 -4.56 -6.46
N ALA A 143 -15.46 -4.36 -6.30
CA ALA A 143 -16.19 -3.37 -7.06
C ALA A 143 -15.54 -2.00 -6.92
N PRO A 144 -15.81 -1.07 -7.84
CA PRO A 144 -15.51 0.32 -7.57
C PRO A 144 -16.12 0.71 -6.22
N CYS A 145 -15.36 1.35 -5.32
CA CYS A 145 -15.99 1.93 -4.14
C CYS A 145 -17.12 2.83 -4.60
N VAL A 146 -18.31 2.46 -4.17
CA VAL A 146 -19.56 2.89 -4.76
C VAL A 146 -20.14 3.96 -3.86
N ASN A 147 -20.34 5.16 -4.41
CA ASN A 147 -21.21 6.12 -3.75
C ASN A 147 -22.68 5.75 -4.05
N LYS A 148 -23.60 6.40 -3.34
CA LYS A 148 -25.04 6.17 -3.47
C LYS A 148 -25.54 6.20 -4.93
N SER A 149 -25.01 7.10 -5.74
CA SER A 149 -25.38 7.23 -7.15
C SER A 149 -24.88 6.06 -7.99
N THR A 150 -23.63 5.62 -7.78
CA THR A 150 -23.06 4.46 -8.49
C THR A 150 -23.82 3.17 -8.18
N ASN A 151 -24.22 2.97 -6.92
CA ASN A 151 -25.03 1.81 -6.52
C ASN A 151 -26.37 1.73 -7.27
N ILE A 152 -27.09 2.86 -7.37
CA ILE A 152 -28.36 2.91 -8.11
C ILE A 152 -28.16 2.54 -9.58
N TRP A 153 -27.06 2.97 -10.21
CA TRP A 153 -26.77 2.64 -11.61
C TRP A 153 -26.34 1.19 -11.80
N MET A 154 -25.54 0.64 -10.88
CA MET A 154 -25.14 -0.77 -10.90
C MET A 154 -26.36 -1.69 -10.84
N GLU A 155 -27.30 -1.41 -9.93
CA GLU A 155 -28.56 -2.14 -9.79
C GLU A 155 -29.41 -2.04 -11.06
N ARG A 156 -29.60 -0.84 -11.61
CA ARG A 156 -30.39 -0.62 -12.83
C ARG A 156 -29.82 -1.33 -14.05
N LEU A 157 -28.50 -1.45 -14.14
CA LEU A 157 -27.82 -2.08 -15.26
C LEU A 157 -27.61 -3.59 -15.06
N GLY A 158 -28.01 -4.14 -13.90
CA GLY A 158 -27.82 -5.56 -13.57
C GLY A 158 -26.35 -5.97 -13.48
N LEU A 159 -25.45 -5.03 -13.18
CA LEU A 159 -24.01 -5.27 -13.12
C LEU A 159 -23.64 -5.92 -11.78
N LYS A 160 -22.82 -6.96 -11.83
CA LYS A 160 -22.27 -7.60 -10.63
C LYS A 160 -20.91 -7.01 -10.26
N GLU A 161 -20.59 -7.06 -8.98
CA GLU A 161 -19.36 -6.52 -8.39
C GLU A 161 -18.09 -7.21 -8.94
N ASP A 162 -18.12 -8.53 -9.08
CA ASP A 162 -17.05 -9.33 -9.65
C ASP A 162 -16.82 -9.06 -11.15
N GLU A 163 -17.88 -8.75 -11.89
CA GLU A 163 -17.84 -8.39 -13.31
C GLU A 163 -17.38 -6.93 -13.55
N THR A 164 -17.38 -6.10 -12.51
CA THR A 164 -17.03 -4.66 -12.57
C THR A 164 -15.79 -4.30 -11.77
N ALA A 165 -15.03 -5.30 -11.30
CA ALA A 165 -13.86 -5.08 -10.47
C ALA A 165 -12.90 -4.07 -11.13
N THR A 166 -12.73 -2.91 -10.49
CA THR A 166 -11.82 -1.84 -10.96
C THR A 166 -10.52 -1.81 -10.16
N SER A 167 -10.42 -2.61 -9.10
CA SER A 167 -9.28 -2.69 -8.21
C SER A 167 -9.23 -4.06 -7.52
N TYR A 168 -8.20 -4.26 -6.70
CA TYR A 168 -8.00 -5.45 -5.89
C TYR A 168 -7.72 -5.04 -4.45
N VAL A 169 -8.31 -5.77 -3.51
CA VAL A 169 -7.89 -5.77 -2.11
C VAL A 169 -6.68 -6.68 -2.00
N TYR A 170 -5.57 -6.09 -1.57
CA TYR A 170 -4.35 -6.79 -1.21
C TYR A 170 -4.45 -7.16 0.26
N SER A 171 -4.35 -8.45 0.56
CA SER A 171 -4.37 -8.93 1.93
C SER A 171 -3.24 -9.91 2.16
N SER A 172 -2.76 -10.01 3.41
CA SER A 172 -1.71 -10.95 3.75
C SER A 172 -1.96 -11.59 5.11
N LYS A 173 -1.69 -12.89 5.18
CA LYS A 173 -1.75 -13.70 6.41
C LYS A 173 -0.35 -13.95 7.00
N THR A 174 0.65 -13.19 6.56
CA THR A 174 2.03 -13.35 7.03
C THR A 174 2.20 -12.91 8.48
N ASP A 175 3.31 -13.35 9.07
CA ASP A 175 3.71 -13.00 10.43
C ASP A 175 4.86 -11.96 10.46
N MET A 176 5.07 -11.18 9.40
CA MET A 176 6.18 -10.24 9.33
C MET A 176 6.06 -9.14 10.38
N LEU A 177 4.86 -8.58 10.60
CA LEU A 177 4.63 -7.61 11.66
C LEU A 177 4.85 -8.23 13.04
N ARG A 178 4.50 -9.51 13.23
CA ARG A 178 4.80 -10.23 14.48
C ARG A 178 6.31 -10.40 14.67
N ARG A 179 7.06 -10.69 13.59
CA ARG A 179 8.52 -10.78 13.62
C ARG A 179 9.15 -9.43 13.99
N LEU A 180 8.71 -8.34 13.36
CA LEU A 180 9.13 -6.97 13.66
C LEU A 180 8.90 -6.60 15.13
N LEU A 181 7.72 -6.92 15.66
CA LEU A 181 7.40 -6.73 17.09
C LEU A 181 8.32 -7.56 18.00
N LYS A 182 8.51 -8.85 17.70
CA LYS A 182 9.39 -9.74 18.48
C LYS A 182 10.84 -9.29 18.46
N SER A 183 11.32 -8.77 17.33
CA SER A 183 12.67 -8.22 17.20
C SER A 183 12.81 -6.80 17.74
N LYS A 184 11.76 -6.22 18.35
CA LYS A 184 11.72 -4.83 18.85
C LYS A 184 12.05 -3.76 17.79
N ARG A 185 11.88 -4.10 16.50
CA ARG A 185 12.11 -3.19 15.37
C ARG A 185 10.86 -2.37 15.02
N ILE A 186 10.01 -2.12 16.02
CA ILE A 186 8.86 -1.24 15.89
C ILE A 186 8.99 -0.11 16.89
N CYS A 187 8.98 1.11 16.37
CA CYS A 187 8.62 2.32 17.09
C CYS A 187 7.15 2.69 16.78
#